data_AF-A0A355E675-F1
#
_entry.id   AF-A0A355E675-F1
#
_cell.length_a   1.000
_cell.length_b   1.000
_cell.length_c   1.000
_cell.angle_alpha   90.00
_cell.angle_beta   90.00
_cell.angle_gamma   90.00
#
_symmetry.space_group_name_H-M   'P 1'
#
loop_
_entity.id
_entity.type
_entity.pdbx_description
1 polymer ?
#
loop_
_entity_poly.entity_id
_entity_poly.type
_entity_poly.pdbx_seq_one_letter_code
_entity_poly.pdbx_strand_id
1 'polypeptide(L)'
;MSLILGNGPRTALAVLIFFAGATLLFDLTGRQRGAAMALEAEEVRSLCLANAYPANIFWERARAMGIVGAVLRTERLGPFLRSGEVLRFDASEIEKLRATGVAAHDAPLAPGALWVKGEALARRLDASARAQGIALAARVFAQTRVLELPAGTAPDSFTIGYPPDLLESLARTGWRPLFLVGSDADSRLIPVQEGEGGVLLPDGLERLHEDSLDILEERFRSTRLRLVVHDERRGSSVGRILERLLDPRREPVLRIATFTELPVEAGVDAVRRKVSGAGTDFVVLRLRPADGIEGNLRELRRLLRSLRPLGYVQAFSLAERPAKGDGPVERLVRLILGLALACLGPIMGLRQGLETLRWMHRESRLPEASPWREAVAAAFVTTAVAAAFGLGAYALLSMESWRLGEWRSAWTLAAGGAALLAAALALLPADPRAATQGPPSAGRSSLAGMVLALLAAGVLLVPPGWLTRWGPAAWLEELAGRNPAVWWLPLHWRELTVGYPCLFAGFALYLGALSRRSVSGRDPRLWLFFGMFAPLGLTQLLAATNMPFEAVLLHTAVSALAGTLLGAAVLAALRVRSAAEN
;
A
#
# COMPACT_ATOMS: atom_id res chain seq x y z
N MET A 1 6.55 -53.22 0.54
CA MET A 1 6.55 -52.09 -0.43
C MET A 1 5.84 -50.93 0.23
N SER A 2 6.60 -49.90 0.60
CA SER A 2 6.28 -48.97 1.67
C SER A 2 5.35 -47.84 1.24
N LEU A 3 4.63 -47.26 2.22
CA LEU A 3 3.82 -46.03 2.17
C LEU A 3 4.46 -44.84 1.40
N ILE A 4 5.75 -44.93 1.11
CA ILE A 4 6.55 -43.97 0.34
C ILE A 4 6.19 -44.03 -1.16
N LEU A 5 5.93 -45.22 -1.74
CA LEU A 5 5.58 -45.36 -3.16
C LEU A 5 4.11 -44.97 -3.43
N GLY A 6 3.19 -45.25 -2.50
CA GLY A 6 1.78 -44.89 -2.62
C GLY A 6 1.49 -43.39 -2.48
N ASN A 7 2.37 -42.65 -1.80
CA ASN A 7 2.28 -41.19 -1.67
C ASN A 7 3.31 -40.44 -2.52
N GLY A 8 4.15 -41.15 -3.29
CA GLY A 8 5.18 -40.57 -4.15
C GLY A 8 4.72 -39.37 -4.98
N PRO A 9 3.52 -39.38 -5.61
CA PRO A 9 3.00 -38.23 -6.34
C PRO A 9 2.70 -37.02 -5.45
N ARG A 10 2.19 -37.25 -4.23
CA ARG A 10 1.86 -36.18 -3.26
C ARG A 10 3.13 -35.59 -2.64
N THR A 11 4.09 -36.44 -2.32
CA THR A 11 5.39 -36.03 -1.78
C THR A 11 6.20 -35.29 -2.85
N ALA A 12 6.21 -35.79 -4.09
CA ALA A 12 6.81 -35.11 -5.23
C ALA A 12 6.18 -33.75 -5.46
N LEU A 13 4.84 -33.64 -5.46
CA LEU A 13 4.14 -32.37 -5.59
C LEU A 13 4.48 -31.39 -4.46
N ALA A 14 4.51 -31.85 -3.20
CA ALA A 14 4.88 -31.02 -2.06
C ALA A 14 6.33 -30.54 -2.13
N VAL A 15 7.26 -31.40 -2.55
CA VAL A 15 8.67 -31.07 -2.76
C VAL A 15 8.81 -30.08 -3.93
N LEU A 16 8.07 -30.27 -5.03
CA LEU A 16 8.07 -29.36 -6.17
C LEU A 16 7.51 -27.99 -5.80
N ILE A 17 6.43 -27.93 -5.00
CA ILE A 17 5.88 -26.69 -4.44
C ILE A 17 6.87 -26.04 -3.48
N PHE A 18 7.56 -26.82 -2.64
CA PHE A 18 8.56 -26.30 -1.71
C PHE A 18 9.77 -25.73 -2.45
N PHE A 19 10.35 -26.46 -3.40
CA PHE A 19 11.48 -25.98 -4.19
C PHE A 19 11.07 -24.81 -5.09
N ALA A 20 9.96 -24.90 -5.83
CA ALA A 20 9.45 -23.77 -6.60
C ALA A 20 9.21 -22.55 -5.70
N GLY A 21 8.65 -22.75 -4.51
CA GLY A 21 8.46 -21.73 -3.49
C GLY A 21 9.78 -21.17 -2.93
N ALA A 22 10.82 -21.98 -2.78
CA ALA A 22 12.15 -21.57 -2.29
C ALA A 22 12.97 -20.84 -3.36
N THR A 23 12.97 -21.29 -4.62
CA THR A 23 13.60 -20.55 -5.73
C THR A 23 12.87 -19.24 -5.99
N LEU A 24 11.53 -19.24 -5.91
CA LEU A 24 10.75 -18.01 -5.90
C LEU A 24 11.09 -17.15 -4.69
N LEU A 25 11.24 -17.73 -3.49
CA LEU A 25 11.65 -16.97 -2.31
C LEU A 25 12.96 -16.22 -2.55
N PHE A 26 13.95 -16.90 -3.15
CA PHE A 26 15.26 -16.34 -3.45
C PHE A 26 15.18 -15.19 -4.49
N ASP A 27 14.40 -15.39 -5.54
CA ASP A 27 14.19 -14.38 -6.60
C ASP A 27 13.36 -13.19 -6.10
N LEU A 28 12.39 -13.46 -5.22
CA LEU A 28 11.54 -12.47 -4.58
C LEU A 28 12.24 -11.71 -3.45
N THR A 29 13.21 -12.32 -2.76
CA THR A 29 14.08 -11.59 -1.81
C THR A 29 14.98 -10.58 -2.51
N GLY A 30 15.27 -10.77 -3.80
CA GLY A 30 15.94 -9.76 -4.64
C GLY A 30 15.04 -8.56 -5.00
N ARG A 31 13.71 -8.74 -5.00
CA ARG A 31 12.70 -7.68 -5.22
C ARG A 31 12.22 -7.12 -3.89
N GLN A 32 13.13 -6.55 -3.09
CA GLN A 32 12.77 -5.97 -1.79
C GLN A 32 11.70 -4.88 -1.94
N ARG A 33 10.62 -4.96 -1.16
CA ARG A 33 9.46 -4.06 -1.18
C ARG A 33 9.68 -2.84 -0.28
N GLY A 34 10.36 -1.84 -0.84
CA GLY A 34 10.48 -0.50 -0.29
C GLY A 34 9.67 0.53 -1.05
N ALA A 35 9.42 1.68 -0.42
CA ALA A 35 8.90 2.84 -1.11
C ALA A 35 10.04 3.66 -1.73
N ALA A 36 9.74 4.33 -2.83
CA ALA A 36 10.57 5.38 -3.37
C ALA A 36 10.48 6.62 -2.46
N MET A 37 11.62 7.21 -2.15
CA MET A 37 11.68 8.42 -1.32
C MET A 37 11.81 9.64 -2.23
N ALA A 38 11.01 10.66 -1.98
CA ALA A 38 11.01 11.91 -2.74
C ALA A 38 11.03 13.13 -1.82
N LEU A 39 11.44 14.28 -2.36
CA LEU A 39 11.45 15.59 -1.66
C LEU A 39 10.71 16.63 -2.48
N GLU A 40 10.10 17.62 -1.85
CA GLU A 40 9.63 18.81 -2.56
C GLU A 40 10.78 19.67 -3.05
N ALA A 41 10.81 19.91 -4.36
CA ALA A 41 11.84 20.72 -4.98
C ALA A 41 11.78 22.19 -4.52
N GLU A 42 10.57 22.72 -4.29
CA GLU A 42 10.40 24.09 -3.83
C GLU A 42 10.84 24.29 -2.37
N GLU A 43 10.59 23.30 -1.49
CA GLU A 43 11.12 23.31 -0.13
C GLU A 43 12.64 23.26 -0.11
N VAL A 44 13.24 22.39 -0.93
CA VAL A 44 14.70 22.30 -1.08
C VAL A 44 15.26 23.63 -1.58
N ARG A 45 14.67 24.21 -2.63
CA ARG A 45 15.10 25.51 -3.19
C ARG A 45 15.05 26.60 -2.13
N SER A 46 13.93 26.71 -1.41
CA SER A 46 13.72 27.72 -0.37
C SER A 46 14.70 27.56 0.78
N LEU A 47 14.93 26.32 1.23
CA LEU A 47 15.90 26.00 2.28
C LEU A 47 17.33 26.34 1.84
N CYS A 48 17.71 25.98 0.62
CA CYS A 48 19.02 26.27 0.05
C CYS A 48 19.27 27.77 -0.06
N LEU A 49 18.29 28.52 -0.58
CA LEU A 49 18.38 29.98 -0.72
C LEU A 49 18.55 30.66 0.65
N ALA A 50 17.73 30.28 1.63
CA ALA A 50 17.79 30.85 2.98
C ALA A 50 19.12 30.60 3.71
N ASN A 51 19.86 29.56 3.33
CA ASN A 51 21.13 29.16 3.94
C ASN A 51 22.35 29.45 3.04
N ALA A 52 22.17 30.20 1.93
CA ALA A 52 23.21 30.44 0.92
C ALA A 52 23.92 29.15 0.45
N TYR A 53 23.16 28.05 0.35
CA TYR A 53 23.69 26.72 0.05
C TYR A 53 23.40 26.34 -1.42
N PRO A 54 24.36 25.80 -2.18
CA PRO A 54 24.13 25.42 -3.57
C PRO A 54 23.15 24.23 -3.69
N ALA A 55 22.03 24.44 -4.38
CA ALA A 55 20.96 23.45 -4.50
C ALA A 55 21.42 22.14 -5.19
N ASN A 56 22.32 22.23 -6.17
CA ASN A 56 22.90 21.06 -6.84
C ASN A 56 23.64 20.13 -5.86
N ILE A 57 24.41 20.69 -4.92
CA ILE A 57 25.11 19.90 -3.89
C ILE A 57 24.10 19.24 -2.94
N PHE A 58 22.98 19.91 -2.64
CA PHE A 58 21.93 19.33 -1.81
C PHE A 58 21.33 18.11 -2.51
N TRP A 59 20.96 18.24 -3.78
CA TRP A 59 20.43 17.15 -4.59
C TRP A 59 21.43 16.00 -4.74
N GLU A 60 22.71 16.25 -4.96
CA GLU A 60 23.72 15.19 -5.01
C GLU A 60 23.79 14.41 -3.69
N ARG A 61 23.79 15.11 -2.55
CA ARG A 61 23.81 14.47 -1.22
C ARG A 61 22.52 13.70 -0.94
N ALA A 62 21.35 14.25 -1.27
CA ALA A 62 20.06 13.59 -1.14
C ALA A 62 20.00 12.30 -1.97
N ARG A 63 20.51 12.34 -3.21
CA ARG A 63 20.58 11.19 -4.11
C ARG A 63 21.47 10.09 -3.54
N ALA A 64 22.64 10.45 -3.02
CA ALA A 64 23.56 9.52 -2.37
C ALA A 64 22.94 8.82 -1.14
N MET A 65 21.92 9.42 -0.50
CA MET A 65 21.17 8.80 0.59
C MET A 65 20.08 7.82 0.10
N GLY A 66 19.76 7.80 -1.20
CA GLY A 66 18.75 6.93 -1.80
C GLY A 66 17.40 7.61 -2.06
N ILE A 67 17.34 8.94 -2.04
CA ILE A 67 16.18 9.70 -2.50
C ILE A 67 16.23 9.74 -4.04
N VAL A 68 15.11 9.40 -4.69
CA VAL A 68 15.06 9.13 -6.14
C VAL A 68 14.11 10.04 -6.91
N GLY A 69 13.22 10.76 -6.22
CA GLY A 69 12.22 11.63 -6.83
C GLY A 69 12.27 13.06 -6.30
N ALA A 70 12.00 14.02 -7.18
CA ALA A 70 11.79 15.41 -6.80
C ALA A 70 10.38 15.84 -7.20
N VAL A 71 9.58 16.19 -6.21
CA VAL A 71 8.21 16.67 -6.40
C VAL A 71 8.25 18.12 -6.86
N LEU A 72 7.63 18.39 -8.00
CA LEU A 72 7.56 19.71 -8.62
C LEU A 72 6.13 20.22 -8.55
N ARG A 73 5.98 21.49 -8.19
CA ARG A 73 4.72 22.23 -8.22
C ARG A 73 4.77 23.27 -9.33
N THR A 74 3.61 23.65 -9.83
CA THR A 74 3.51 24.82 -10.72
C THR A 74 3.74 26.09 -9.90
N GLU A 75 4.53 27.00 -10.47
CA GLU A 75 4.76 28.30 -9.85
C GLU A 75 3.53 29.18 -10.04
N ARG A 76 3.23 30.04 -9.07
CA ARG A 76 2.14 31.01 -9.14
C ARG A 76 2.67 32.38 -9.54
N LEU A 77 1.81 33.25 -10.07
CA LEU A 77 2.19 34.61 -10.46
C LEU A 77 2.52 35.53 -9.27
N GLY A 78 1.86 35.33 -8.12
CA GLY A 78 2.06 36.15 -6.91
C GLY A 78 3.54 36.36 -6.50
N PRO A 79 4.36 35.31 -6.36
CA PRO A 79 5.79 35.44 -6.09
C PRO A 79 6.57 36.35 -7.06
N PHE A 80 6.28 36.29 -8.36
CA PHE A 80 6.96 37.10 -9.39
C PHE A 80 6.57 38.58 -9.33
N LEU A 81 5.34 38.86 -8.89
CA LEU A 81 4.90 40.23 -8.60
C LEU A 81 5.66 40.81 -7.41
N ARG A 82 5.85 40.00 -6.36
CA ARG A 82 6.57 40.43 -5.15
C ARG A 82 8.06 40.63 -5.36
N SER A 83 8.70 39.80 -6.19
CA SER A 83 10.11 39.98 -6.57
C SER A 83 10.34 41.13 -7.56
N GLY A 84 9.27 41.66 -8.17
CA GLY A 84 9.33 42.69 -9.20
C GLY A 84 9.87 42.18 -10.54
N GLU A 85 9.91 40.86 -10.76
CA GLU A 85 10.15 40.26 -12.07
C GLU A 85 8.97 40.47 -13.01
N VAL A 86 7.76 40.54 -12.45
CA VAL A 86 6.56 41.00 -13.14
C VAL A 86 6.06 42.23 -12.41
N LEU A 87 5.80 43.32 -13.12
CA LEU A 87 5.14 44.51 -12.57
C LEU A 87 3.69 44.49 -13.03
N ARG A 88 2.76 44.71 -12.10
CA ARG A 88 1.34 44.86 -12.41
C ARG A 88 0.97 46.30 -12.16
N PHE A 89 0.41 46.97 -13.16
CA PHE A 89 -0.01 48.36 -13.04
C PHE A 89 -1.49 48.48 -12.72
N ASP A 90 -1.83 49.22 -11.68
CA ASP A 90 -3.20 49.66 -11.46
C ASP A 90 -3.56 50.88 -12.33
N ALA A 91 -4.84 51.26 -12.35
CA ALA A 91 -5.30 52.40 -13.15
C ALA A 91 -4.61 53.71 -12.74
N SER A 92 -4.38 53.91 -11.44
CA SER A 92 -3.76 55.12 -10.89
C SER A 92 -2.28 55.22 -11.25
N GLU A 93 -1.57 54.09 -11.30
CA GLU A 93 -0.17 54.02 -11.69
C GLU A 93 0.00 54.29 -13.18
N ILE A 94 -0.91 53.79 -14.03
CA ILE A 94 -0.93 54.10 -15.47
C ILE A 94 -1.16 55.60 -15.68
N GLU A 95 -2.11 56.20 -14.96
CA GLU A 95 -2.35 57.65 -15.02
C GLU A 95 -1.12 58.45 -14.58
N LYS A 96 -0.43 58.03 -13.52
CA LYS A 96 0.83 58.66 -13.08
C LYS A 96 1.94 58.53 -14.13
N LEU A 97 2.09 57.37 -14.76
CA LEU A 97 3.07 57.15 -15.84
C LEU A 97 2.77 58.03 -17.06
N ARG A 98 1.49 58.24 -17.38
CA ARG A 98 1.06 59.16 -18.44
C ARG A 98 1.31 60.62 -18.07
N ALA A 99 0.94 61.02 -16.86
CA ALA A 99 1.11 62.40 -16.38
C ALA A 99 2.59 62.83 -16.30
N THR A 100 3.49 61.88 -16.02
CA THR A 100 4.94 62.11 -15.97
C THR A 100 5.61 62.05 -17.35
N GLY A 101 4.86 61.75 -18.42
CA GLY A 101 5.40 61.59 -19.78
C GLY A 101 6.24 60.32 -19.99
N VAL A 102 6.29 59.41 -19.01
CA VAL A 102 7.02 58.13 -19.10
C VAL A 102 6.29 57.17 -20.05
N ALA A 103 4.96 57.22 -20.08
CA ALA A 103 4.13 56.52 -21.06
C ALA A 103 3.38 57.53 -21.93
N ALA A 104 3.40 57.34 -23.25
CA ALA A 104 2.60 58.15 -24.16
C ALA A 104 1.09 57.99 -23.84
N HIS A 105 0.29 59.01 -24.16
CA HIS A 105 -1.13 58.99 -23.83
C HIS A 105 -1.89 57.85 -24.53
N ASP A 106 -1.40 57.45 -25.71
CA ASP A 106 -1.84 56.32 -26.54
C ASP A 106 -1.09 55.01 -26.23
N ALA A 107 -0.20 55.00 -25.23
CA ALA A 107 0.51 53.80 -24.82
C ALA A 107 -0.50 52.71 -24.44
N PRO A 108 -0.32 51.49 -24.96
CA PRO A 108 -1.31 50.43 -24.84
C PRO A 108 -1.19 49.72 -23.49
N LEU A 109 -1.42 50.47 -22.43
CA LEU A 109 -1.41 50.03 -21.05
C LEU A 109 -2.84 50.07 -20.52
N ALA A 110 -3.41 48.90 -20.26
CA ALA A 110 -4.69 48.75 -19.58
C ALA A 110 -4.50 48.46 -18.07
N PRO A 111 -5.44 48.87 -17.20
CA PRO A 111 -5.40 48.49 -15.78
C PRO A 111 -5.30 46.97 -15.61
N GLY A 112 -4.33 46.51 -14.82
CA GLY A 112 -4.04 45.09 -14.63
C GLY A 112 -3.03 44.49 -15.61
N ALA A 113 -2.49 45.29 -16.54
CA ALA A 113 -1.41 44.87 -17.43
C ALA A 113 -0.17 44.41 -16.64
N LEU A 114 0.42 43.30 -17.08
CA LEU A 114 1.64 42.70 -16.56
C LEU A 114 2.82 43.07 -17.45
N TRP A 115 3.76 43.82 -16.91
CA TRP A 115 5.04 44.10 -17.56
C TRP A 115 6.05 43.08 -17.06
N VAL A 116 6.51 42.21 -17.96
CA VAL A 116 7.34 41.05 -17.63
C VAL A 116 8.80 41.34 -17.94
N LYS A 117 9.68 41.19 -16.95
CA LYS A 117 11.13 41.30 -17.15
C LYS A 117 11.64 40.02 -17.81
N GLY A 118 12.03 40.13 -19.07
CA GLY A 118 12.67 39.05 -19.82
C GLY A 118 11.72 38.23 -20.68
N GLU A 119 12.22 37.83 -21.84
CA GLU A 119 11.41 37.17 -22.86
C GLU A 119 11.00 35.74 -22.48
N ALA A 120 11.87 35.00 -21.77
CA ALA A 120 11.59 33.62 -21.35
C ALA A 120 10.39 33.54 -20.41
N LEU A 121 10.32 34.42 -19.39
CA LEU A 121 9.18 34.48 -18.47
C LEU A 121 7.91 34.92 -19.21
N ALA A 122 8.01 35.88 -20.13
CA ALA A 122 6.86 36.31 -20.92
C ALA A 122 6.29 35.19 -21.81
N ARG A 123 7.15 34.37 -22.42
CA ARG A 123 6.74 33.18 -23.19
C ARG A 123 6.09 32.12 -22.29
N ARG A 124 6.62 31.89 -21.08
CA ARG A 124 6.00 30.99 -20.08
C ARG A 124 4.61 31.46 -19.67
N LEU A 125 4.45 32.75 -19.41
CA LEU A 125 3.14 33.34 -19.07
C LEU A 125 2.13 33.21 -20.21
N ASP A 126 2.55 33.47 -21.46
CA ASP A 126 1.72 33.27 -22.66
C ASP A 126 1.29 31.81 -22.81
N ALA A 127 2.23 30.87 -22.72
CA ALA A 127 1.93 29.43 -22.78
C ALA A 127 1.00 28.99 -21.65
N SER A 128 1.22 29.49 -20.44
CA SER A 128 0.41 29.16 -19.27
C SER A 128 -1.00 29.69 -19.36
N ALA A 129 -1.18 30.91 -19.88
CA ALA A 129 -2.50 31.46 -20.11
C ALA A 129 -3.28 30.66 -21.15
N ARG A 130 -2.64 30.27 -22.27
CA ARG A 130 -3.26 29.40 -23.27
C ARG A 130 -3.68 28.06 -22.68
N ALA A 131 -2.83 27.44 -21.86
CA ALA A 131 -3.16 26.20 -21.16
C ALA A 131 -4.37 26.36 -20.23
N GLN A 132 -4.49 27.52 -19.57
CA GLN A 132 -5.61 27.89 -18.70
C GLN A 132 -6.86 28.37 -19.47
N GLY A 133 -6.82 28.45 -20.81
CA GLY A 133 -7.91 29.03 -21.61
C GLY A 133 -8.10 30.54 -21.41
N ILE A 134 -7.08 31.22 -20.88
CA ILE A 134 -7.08 32.66 -20.63
C ILE A 134 -6.49 33.36 -21.87
N ALA A 135 -7.30 34.18 -22.53
CA ALA A 135 -6.85 35.01 -23.64
C ALA A 135 -6.02 36.19 -23.09
N LEU A 136 -4.70 36.12 -23.25
CA LEU A 136 -3.81 37.25 -23.00
C LEU A 136 -3.71 38.12 -24.24
N ALA A 137 -3.95 39.42 -24.10
CA ALA A 137 -3.50 40.38 -25.11
C ALA A 137 -2.03 40.68 -24.85
N ALA A 138 -1.16 40.29 -25.78
CA ALA A 138 0.26 40.59 -25.72
C ALA A 138 0.57 41.79 -26.62
N ARG A 139 1.23 42.80 -26.06
CA ARG A 139 1.70 43.97 -26.79
C ARG A 139 3.17 44.22 -26.47
N VAL A 140 3.86 44.94 -27.34
CA VAL A 140 5.25 45.35 -27.11
C VAL A 140 5.26 46.84 -26.81
N PHE A 141 5.82 47.21 -25.66
CA PHE A 141 5.98 48.59 -25.22
C PHE A 141 7.41 48.79 -24.71
N ALA A 142 8.12 49.80 -25.24
CA ALA A 142 9.52 50.07 -24.90
C ALA A 142 10.40 48.81 -24.92
N GLN A 143 10.32 48.03 -26.02
CA GLN A 143 11.02 46.76 -26.23
C GLN A 143 10.70 45.64 -25.21
N THR A 144 9.72 45.86 -24.34
CA THR A 144 9.29 44.84 -23.37
C THR A 144 7.89 44.35 -23.68
N ARG A 145 7.63 43.08 -23.38
CA ARG A 145 6.32 42.47 -23.59
C ARG A 145 5.40 42.79 -22.41
N VAL A 146 4.27 43.41 -22.73
CA VAL A 146 3.17 43.71 -21.82
C VAL A 146 2.06 42.70 -22.09
N LEU A 147 1.60 42.01 -21.04
CA LEU A 147 0.56 41.00 -21.11
C LEU A 147 -0.67 41.49 -20.33
N GLU A 148 -1.82 41.60 -20.98
CA GLU A 148 -3.07 42.01 -20.32
C GLU A 148 -3.85 40.76 -19.87
N LEU A 149 -4.01 40.60 -18.55
CA LEU A 149 -4.89 39.58 -17.98
C LEU A 149 -6.35 40.04 -18.05
N PRO A 150 -7.31 39.14 -18.32
CA PRO A 150 -8.73 39.47 -18.24
C PRO A 150 -9.11 39.99 -16.86
N ALA A 151 -10.02 40.98 -16.85
CA ALA A 151 -10.55 41.55 -15.62
C ALA A 151 -11.14 40.45 -14.70
N GLY A 152 -10.79 40.48 -13.41
CA GLY A 152 -11.22 39.49 -12.42
C GLY A 152 -10.26 38.32 -12.21
N THR A 153 -9.19 38.18 -12.99
CA THR A 153 -8.18 37.13 -12.76
C THR A 153 -7.32 37.48 -11.54
N ALA A 154 -7.44 36.70 -10.46
CA ALA A 154 -6.60 36.88 -9.28
C ALA A 154 -5.17 36.39 -9.57
N PRO A 155 -4.11 37.17 -9.26
CA PRO A 155 -2.74 36.73 -9.52
C PRO A 155 -2.35 35.42 -8.80
N ASP A 156 -2.90 35.18 -7.61
CA ASP A 156 -2.59 34.00 -6.83
C ASP A 156 -3.26 32.72 -7.34
N SER A 157 -4.26 32.84 -8.24
CA SER A 157 -4.87 31.70 -8.93
C SER A 157 -4.23 31.40 -10.28
N PHE A 158 -3.43 32.31 -10.84
CA PHE A 158 -2.77 32.12 -12.12
C PHE A 158 -1.49 31.32 -11.96
N THR A 159 -1.43 30.12 -12.55
CA THR A 159 -0.21 29.30 -12.60
C THR A 159 0.66 29.71 -13.77
N ILE A 160 1.98 29.58 -13.65
CA ILE A 160 2.99 29.91 -14.70
C ILE A 160 3.59 28.63 -15.30
N GLY A 161 3.26 27.48 -14.72
CA GLY A 161 3.83 26.17 -15.06
C GLY A 161 5.01 25.81 -14.16
N TYR A 162 5.66 24.68 -14.48
CA TYR A 162 6.76 24.15 -13.67
C TYR A 162 8.06 24.97 -13.86
N PRO A 163 8.90 25.10 -12.81
CA PRO A 163 10.14 25.86 -12.84
C PRO A 163 11.18 25.21 -13.78
N PRO A 164 11.57 25.87 -14.91
CA PRO A 164 12.44 25.28 -15.93
C PRO A 164 13.88 25.11 -15.44
N ASP A 165 14.36 26.02 -14.61
CA ASP A 165 15.66 25.99 -13.95
C ASP A 165 15.79 24.75 -13.03
N LEU A 166 14.74 24.46 -12.25
CA LEU A 166 14.69 23.26 -11.43
C LEU A 166 14.60 22.00 -12.28
N LEU A 167 13.78 22.00 -13.34
CA LEU A 167 13.70 20.87 -14.26
C LEU A 167 15.03 20.55 -14.91
N GLU A 168 15.75 21.57 -15.39
CA GLU A 168 17.07 21.41 -15.99
C GLU A 168 18.10 20.94 -14.95
N SER A 169 18.08 21.51 -13.75
CA SER A 169 18.95 21.09 -12.65
C SER A 169 18.71 19.62 -12.28
N LEU A 170 17.45 19.19 -12.19
CA LEU A 170 17.08 17.80 -11.89
C LEU A 170 17.48 16.86 -13.03
N ALA A 171 17.26 17.25 -14.28
CA ALA A 171 17.65 16.47 -15.45
C ALA A 171 19.17 16.23 -15.50
N ARG A 172 19.98 17.28 -15.30
CA ARG A 172 21.45 17.19 -15.26
C ARG A 172 21.96 16.28 -14.14
N THR A 173 21.25 16.24 -13.02
CA THR A 173 21.61 15.43 -11.86
C THR A 173 20.98 14.03 -11.88
N GLY A 174 20.33 13.64 -12.98
CA GLY A 174 19.71 12.32 -13.18
C GLY A 174 18.53 12.06 -12.25
N TRP A 175 17.87 13.10 -11.77
CA TRP A 175 16.68 12.99 -10.93
C TRP A 175 15.43 12.77 -11.76
N ARG A 176 14.45 12.12 -11.14
CA ARG A 176 13.15 11.86 -11.76
C ARG A 176 12.12 12.89 -11.28
N PRO A 177 11.58 13.73 -12.17
CA PRO A 177 10.58 14.70 -11.80
C PRO A 177 9.24 14.01 -11.51
N LEU A 178 8.62 14.41 -10.40
CA LEU A 178 7.26 14.02 -10.03
C LEU A 178 6.38 15.29 -10.09
N PHE A 179 5.58 15.43 -11.14
CA PHE A 179 4.75 16.60 -11.40
C PHE A 179 3.47 16.55 -10.57
N LEU A 180 3.33 17.43 -9.59
CA LEU A 180 2.09 17.56 -8.86
C LEU A 180 1.07 18.34 -9.71
N VAL A 181 -0.09 17.73 -9.96
CA VAL A 181 -1.18 18.30 -10.77
C VAL A 181 -2.37 18.59 -9.85
N GLY A 182 -2.57 19.85 -9.50
CA GLY A 182 -3.68 20.30 -8.66
C GLY A 182 -4.86 20.90 -9.43
N SER A 183 -4.70 21.12 -10.73
CA SER A 183 -5.68 21.78 -11.60
C SER A 183 -5.55 21.31 -13.06
N ASP A 184 -6.57 21.62 -13.87
CA ASP A 184 -6.56 21.36 -15.32
C ASP A 184 -5.36 22.00 -16.01
N ALA A 185 -5.02 23.23 -15.59
CA ALA A 185 -3.89 23.98 -16.09
C ALA A 185 -2.57 23.21 -15.90
N ASP A 186 -2.37 22.63 -14.71
CA ASP A 186 -1.14 21.93 -14.38
C ASP A 186 -0.94 20.71 -15.31
N SER A 187 -2.01 19.98 -15.61
CA SER A 187 -1.96 18.80 -16.50
C SER A 187 -1.49 19.14 -17.92
N ARG A 188 -1.90 20.32 -18.41
CA ARG A 188 -1.52 20.86 -19.72
C ARG A 188 -0.10 21.39 -19.75
N LEU A 189 0.40 21.85 -18.59
CA LEU A 189 1.71 22.47 -18.42
C LEU A 189 2.84 21.49 -18.09
N ILE A 190 2.54 20.19 -17.96
CA ILE A 190 3.58 19.17 -17.82
C ILE A 190 4.54 19.28 -19.02
N PRO A 191 5.86 19.42 -18.83
CA PRO A 191 6.79 19.46 -19.95
C PRO A 191 6.83 18.10 -20.64
N VAL A 192 6.90 18.08 -21.98
CA VAL A 192 7.25 16.86 -22.72
C VAL A 192 8.73 16.63 -22.51
N GLN A 193 9.08 15.66 -21.69
CA GLN A 193 10.48 15.31 -21.41
C GLN A 193 10.78 13.91 -21.88
N GLU A 194 11.95 13.74 -22.50
CA GLU A 194 12.53 12.44 -22.74
C GLU A 194 13.04 11.88 -21.42
N GLY A 195 12.42 10.80 -20.94
CA GLY A 195 12.86 10.14 -19.72
C GLY A 195 11.72 9.68 -18.83
N GLU A 196 12.10 9.24 -17.64
CA GLU A 196 11.20 8.73 -16.63
C GLU A 196 10.76 9.82 -15.66
N GLY A 197 9.46 9.92 -15.46
CA GLY A 197 8.86 10.82 -14.48
C GLY A 197 7.57 10.25 -13.92
N GLY A 198 6.92 11.02 -13.06
CA GLY A 198 5.61 10.69 -12.52
C GLY A 198 4.70 11.90 -12.49
N VAL A 199 3.39 11.67 -12.51
CA VAL A 199 2.37 12.67 -12.26
C VAL A 199 1.74 12.33 -10.92
N LEU A 200 1.91 13.21 -9.93
CA LEU A 200 1.30 13.11 -8.62
C LEU A 200 -0.06 13.80 -8.67
N LEU A 201 -1.11 13.06 -8.38
CA LEU A 201 -2.46 13.58 -8.23
C LEU A 201 -2.80 13.69 -6.73
N PRO A 202 -2.78 14.91 -6.15
CA PRO A 202 -3.20 15.13 -4.78
C PRO A 202 -4.73 14.96 -4.63
N ASP A 203 -5.20 14.97 -3.39
CA ASP A 203 -6.63 14.93 -3.07
C ASP A 203 -7.40 16.05 -3.79
N GLY A 204 -8.64 15.78 -4.22
CA GLY A 204 -9.54 16.79 -4.83
C GLY A 204 -9.70 16.72 -6.35
N LEU A 205 -9.37 15.58 -6.96
CA LEU A 205 -9.48 15.31 -8.41
C LEU A 205 -10.87 15.47 -9.04
N GLU A 206 -11.92 15.62 -8.24
CA GLU A 206 -13.27 15.90 -8.73
C GLU A 206 -13.36 17.19 -9.56
N ARG A 207 -12.31 18.02 -9.48
CA ARG A 207 -12.18 19.29 -10.18
C ARG A 207 -11.51 19.20 -11.54
N LEU A 208 -10.94 18.05 -11.92
CA LEU A 208 -10.35 17.89 -13.26
C LEU A 208 -11.47 17.66 -14.28
N HIS A 209 -11.49 18.48 -15.34
CA HIS A 209 -12.38 18.30 -16.47
C HIS A 209 -11.97 17.09 -17.32
N GLU A 210 -12.92 16.51 -18.08
CA GLU A 210 -12.64 15.38 -18.97
C GLU A 210 -11.51 15.66 -19.96
N ASP A 211 -11.45 16.86 -20.53
CA ASP A 211 -10.40 17.28 -21.44
C ASP A 211 -9.00 17.13 -20.83
N SER A 212 -8.83 17.40 -19.54
CA SER A 212 -7.55 17.25 -18.85
C SER A 212 -7.16 15.78 -18.68
N LEU A 213 -8.16 14.90 -18.50
CA LEU A 213 -7.91 13.46 -18.44
C LEU A 213 -7.45 12.92 -19.79
N ASP A 214 -8.04 13.39 -20.89
CA ASP A 214 -7.61 13.02 -22.24
C ASP A 214 -6.18 13.48 -22.54
N ILE A 215 -5.84 14.70 -22.12
CA ILE A 215 -4.47 15.23 -22.23
C ILE A 215 -3.48 14.41 -21.39
N LEU A 216 -3.85 14.06 -20.16
CA LEU A 216 -3.02 13.19 -19.33
C LEU A 216 -2.86 11.81 -19.97
N GLU A 217 -3.93 11.21 -20.48
CA GLU A 217 -3.89 9.92 -21.18
C GLU A 217 -2.98 9.96 -22.40
N GLU A 218 -3.09 10.99 -23.24
CA GLU A 218 -2.20 11.20 -24.39
C GLU A 218 -0.74 11.38 -23.94
N ARG A 219 -0.51 12.11 -22.85
CA ARG A 219 0.85 12.26 -22.28
C ARG A 219 1.38 10.94 -21.77
N PHE A 220 0.60 10.15 -21.05
CA PHE A 220 1.02 8.83 -20.59
C PHE A 220 1.33 7.87 -21.75
N ARG A 221 0.65 8.03 -22.91
CA ARG A 221 0.94 7.24 -24.12
C ARG A 221 2.22 7.69 -24.82
N SER A 222 2.42 9.00 -24.92
CA SER A 222 3.55 9.59 -25.65
C SER A 222 4.83 9.68 -24.83
N THR A 223 4.75 9.64 -23.50
CA THR A 223 5.87 9.79 -22.58
C THR A 223 5.93 8.66 -21.55
N ARG A 224 7.10 8.38 -20.97
CA ARG A 224 7.25 7.36 -19.91
C ARG A 224 6.88 7.90 -18.53
N LEU A 225 5.76 8.63 -18.43
CA LEU A 225 5.24 9.13 -17.17
C LEU A 225 4.41 8.04 -16.47
N ARG A 226 4.56 7.90 -15.15
CA ARG A 226 3.68 7.06 -14.31
C ARG A 226 2.65 7.92 -13.58
N LEU A 227 1.46 7.38 -13.37
CA LEU A 227 0.46 8.03 -12.53
C LEU A 227 0.68 7.62 -11.07
N VAL A 228 0.71 8.60 -10.17
CA VAL A 228 0.89 8.39 -8.74
C VAL A 228 -0.23 9.09 -7.98
N VAL A 229 -1.02 8.36 -7.21
CA VAL A 229 -2.27 8.83 -6.58
C VAL A 229 -2.10 8.86 -5.07
N HIS A 230 -2.68 9.87 -4.42
CA HIS A 230 -2.59 9.98 -2.96
C HIS A 230 -3.35 8.84 -2.25
N ASP A 231 -2.74 8.27 -1.22
CA ASP A 231 -3.17 7.02 -0.55
C ASP A 231 -4.44 7.20 0.30
N GLU A 232 -4.56 8.33 0.99
CA GLU A 232 -5.54 8.46 2.09
C GLU A 232 -7.01 8.58 1.67
N ARG A 233 -7.32 8.88 0.40
CA ARG A 233 -8.69 9.23 -0.03
C ARG A 233 -9.02 8.80 -1.46
N ARG A 234 -8.89 7.51 -1.75
CA ARG A 234 -9.50 6.86 -2.93
C ARG A 234 -11.03 6.82 -2.82
N GLY A 235 -11.67 8.00 -2.81
CA GLY A 235 -13.12 8.16 -2.94
C GLY A 235 -13.62 7.83 -4.36
N SER A 236 -14.94 7.75 -4.52
CA SER A 236 -15.64 7.35 -5.76
C SER A 236 -15.25 8.13 -7.02
N SER A 237 -14.76 9.36 -6.86
CA SER A 237 -14.37 10.23 -7.98
C SER A 237 -13.01 9.87 -8.58
N VAL A 238 -12.03 9.47 -7.76
CA VAL A 238 -10.74 8.95 -8.23
C VAL A 238 -10.95 7.61 -8.93
N GLY A 239 -11.87 6.79 -8.41
CA GLY A 239 -12.28 5.52 -9.02
C GLY A 239 -12.70 5.65 -10.49
N ARG A 240 -13.55 6.62 -10.83
CA ARG A 240 -13.98 6.85 -12.24
C ARG A 240 -12.82 7.21 -13.17
N ILE A 241 -11.89 8.04 -12.70
CA ILE A 241 -10.70 8.42 -13.48
C ILE A 241 -9.81 7.20 -13.67
N LEU A 242 -9.57 6.43 -12.61
CA LEU A 242 -8.80 5.20 -12.69
C LEU A 242 -9.48 4.17 -13.58
N GLU A 243 -10.79 3.99 -13.51
CA GLU A 243 -11.55 3.08 -14.38
C GLU A 243 -11.38 3.43 -15.86
N ARG A 244 -11.44 4.73 -16.22
CA ARG A 244 -11.19 5.18 -17.60
C ARG A 244 -9.76 4.95 -18.03
N LEU A 245 -8.78 5.28 -17.18
CA LEU A 245 -7.36 5.15 -17.47
C LEU A 245 -6.85 3.70 -17.43
N LEU A 246 -7.56 2.81 -16.74
CA LEU A 246 -7.27 1.39 -16.60
C LEU A 246 -8.14 0.50 -17.47
N ASP A 247 -8.97 1.06 -18.37
CA ASP A 247 -9.88 0.29 -19.20
C ASP A 247 -9.10 -0.85 -19.91
N PRO A 248 -9.37 -2.13 -19.58
CA PRO A 248 -8.61 -3.26 -20.09
C PRO A 248 -8.77 -3.48 -21.59
N ARG A 249 -9.72 -2.78 -22.24
CA ARG A 249 -9.87 -2.76 -23.70
C ARG A 249 -8.85 -1.86 -24.37
N ARG A 250 -8.20 -0.96 -23.63
CA ARG A 250 -7.12 -0.09 -24.10
C ARG A 250 -5.79 -0.73 -23.76
N GLU A 251 -4.73 -0.43 -24.53
CA GLU A 251 -3.38 -0.85 -24.12
C GLU A 251 -3.12 -0.31 -22.71
N PRO A 252 -2.59 -1.12 -21.77
CA PRO A 252 -2.34 -0.68 -20.41
C PRO A 252 -1.19 0.34 -20.41
N VAL A 253 -1.54 1.61 -20.62
CA VAL A 253 -0.60 2.74 -20.66
C VAL A 253 -0.10 3.06 -19.25
N LEU A 254 -0.93 2.77 -18.24
CA LEU A 254 -0.84 3.40 -16.93
C LEU A 254 -0.50 2.43 -15.82
N ARG A 255 0.63 2.71 -15.15
CA ARG A 255 0.94 2.17 -13.83
C ARG A 255 0.51 3.18 -12.78
N ILE A 256 -0.34 2.74 -11.86
CA ILE A 256 -0.75 3.52 -10.70
C ILE A 256 0.15 3.15 -9.54
N ALA A 257 0.80 4.15 -8.98
CA ALA A 257 1.48 4.04 -7.70
C ALA A 257 0.72 4.86 -6.64
N THR A 258 0.90 4.55 -5.36
CA THR A 258 0.36 5.34 -4.25
C THR A 258 1.42 6.24 -3.63
N PHE A 259 1.04 7.43 -3.16
CA PHE A 259 1.94 8.26 -2.37
C PHE A 259 1.32 8.79 -1.09
N THR A 260 2.19 9.07 -0.10
CA THR A 260 1.87 9.78 1.13
C THR A 260 2.90 10.87 1.34
N GLU A 261 2.51 11.94 2.03
CA GLU A 261 3.45 12.93 2.54
C GLU A 261 3.74 12.65 4.03
N LEU A 262 5.00 12.78 4.44
CA LEU A 262 5.42 12.66 5.83
C LEU A 262 6.48 13.71 6.15
N PRO A 263 6.47 14.32 7.34
CA PRO A 263 7.57 15.16 7.77
C PRO A 263 8.84 14.30 7.98
N VAL A 264 10.03 14.86 7.72
CA VAL A 264 11.30 14.13 7.83
C VAL A 264 11.54 13.57 9.24
N GLU A 265 10.99 14.22 10.26
CA GLU A 265 11.04 13.82 11.67
C GLU A 265 10.00 12.76 12.07
N ALA A 266 9.12 12.33 11.17
CA ALA A 266 8.06 11.35 11.48
C ALA A 266 8.62 10.02 12.03
N GLY A 267 9.91 9.78 11.84
CA GLY A 267 10.62 8.62 12.35
C GLY A 267 10.40 7.38 11.49
N VAL A 268 11.18 6.34 11.78
CA VAL A 268 11.18 5.09 11.02
C VAL A 268 9.80 4.43 11.04
N ASP A 269 9.12 4.44 12.18
CA ASP A 269 7.86 3.71 12.36
C ASP A 269 6.67 4.36 11.68
N ALA A 270 6.65 5.69 11.52
CA ALA A 270 5.62 6.35 10.70
C ALA A 270 5.75 5.94 9.23
N VAL A 271 6.97 5.94 8.69
CA VAL A 271 7.24 5.48 7.32
C VAL A 271 6.85 4.01 7.17
N ARG A 272 7.28 3.14 8.09
CA ARG A 272 6.94 1.70 8.07
C ARG A 272 5.44 1.46 8.07
N ARG A 273 4.69 2.17 8.92
CA ARG A 273 3.23 2.05 9.00
C ARG A 273 2.55 2.43 7.68
N LYS A 274 2.97 3.52 7.03
CA LYS A 274 2.42 3.94 5.74
C LYS A 274 2.73 2.92 4.64
N VAL A 275 4.02 2.61 4.45
CA VAL A 275 4.48 1.68 3.39
C VAL A 275 3.88 0.28 3.56
N SER A 276 3.85 -0.25 4.79
CA SER A 276 3.35 -1.61 5.08
C SER A 276 1.84 -1.71 5.16
N GLY A 277 1.20 -0.72 5.78
CA GLY A 277 -0.23 -0.75 6.08
C GLY A 277 -1.07 -0.45 4.84
N ALA A 278 -0.81 0.71 4.24
CA ALA A 278 -1.58 1.23 3.12
C ALA A 278 -1.02 0.81 1.75
N GLY A 279 0.19 0.24 1.73
CA GLY A 279 0.84 -0.20 0.50
C GLY A 279 1.39 0.98 -0.29
N THR A 280 1.85 2.03 0.40
CA THR A 280 2.38 3.25 -0.21
C THR A 280 3.65 2.97 -1.02
N ASP A 281 3.67 3.41 -2.27
CA ASP A 281 4.81 3.25 -3.18
C ASP A 281 5.81 4.41 -3.13
N PHE A 282 5.33 5.60 -2.80
CA PHE A 282 6.10 6.82 -2.70
C PHE A 282 5.88 7.50 -1.36
N VAL A 283 6.98 7.88 -0.71
CA VAL A 283 6.93 8.74 0.48
C VAL A 283 7.59 10.06 0.13
N VAL A 284 6.80 11.11 0.10
CA VAL A 284 7.28 12.48 -0.06
C VAL A 284 7.65 13.01 1.32
N LEU A 285 8.94 13.18 1.56
CA LEU A 285 9.48 13.67 2.83
C LEU A 285 9.47 15.21 2.82
N ARG A 286 8.82 15.81 3.82
CA ARG A 286 8.75 17.26 4.02
C ARG A 286 9.92 17.73 4.86
N LEU A 287 10.62 18.75 4.39
CA LEU A 287 11.75 19.34 5.10
C LEU A 287 11.27 20.36 6.14
N ARG A 288 12.10 20.60 7.16
CA ARG A 288 11.83 21.59 8.21
C ARG A 288 12.73 22.81 8.01
N PRO A 289 12.19 23.96 7.59
CA PRO A 289 13.00 25.16 7.39
C PRO A 289 13.83 25.57 8.61
N ALA A 290 13.29 25.37 9.81
CA ALA A 290 13.93 25.74 11.09
C ALA A 290 15.23 25.00 11.38
N ASP A 291 15.42 23.78 10.85
CA ASP A 291 16.58 22.93 11.17
C ASP A 291 17.80 23.22 10.28
N GLY A 292 17.65 24.10 9.28
CA GLY A 292 18.71 24.42 8.31
C GLY A 292 19.10 23.23 7.43
N ILE A 293 20.14 23.41 6.60
CA ILE A 293 20.57 22.40 5.62
C ILE A 293 21.11 21.14 6.30
N GLU A 294 22.11 21.28 7.18
CA GLU A 294 22.76 20.13 7.81
C GLU A 294 21.84 19.39 8.79
N GLY A 295 20.89 20.08 9.44
CA GLY A 295 19.88 19.43 10.28
C GLY A 295 18.99 18.50 9.47
N ASN A 296 18.39 19.01 8.38
CA ASN A 296 17.56 18.20 7.48
C ASN A 296 18.35 17.04 6.85
N LEU A 297 19.58 17.27 6.37
CA LEU A 297 20.41 16.21 5.78
C LEU A 297 20.82 15.15 6.81
N ARG A 298 21.07 15.53 8.07
CA ARG A 298 21.35 14.59 9.17
C ARG A 298 20.12 13.73 9.46
N GLU A 299 18.94 14.33 9.51
CA GLU A 299 17.68 13.63 9.74
C GLU A 299 17.32 12.68 8.61
N LEU A 300 17.41 13.13 7.35
CA LEU A 300 17.26 12.27 6.18
C LEU A 300 18.23 11.08 6.23
N ARG A 301 19.51 11.33 6.53
CA ARG A 301 20.51 10.27 6.62
C ARG A 301 20.15 9.28 7.73
N ARG A 302 19.73 9.75 8.91
CA ARG A 302 19.33 8.91 10.04
C ARG A 302 18.13 8.03 9.69
N LEU A 303 17.08 8.64 9.11
CA LEU A 303 15.88 7.95 8.68
C LEU A 303 16.18 6.89 7.61
N LEU A 304 16.87 7.27 6.53
CA LEU A 304 17.15 6.38 5.40
C LEU A 304 18.14 5.26 5.76
N ARG A 305 19.15 5.54 6.59
CA ARG A 305 20.07 4.51 7.09
C ARG A 305 19.36 3.46 7.95
N SER A 306 18.28 3.85 8.62
CA SER A 306 17.48 2.94 9.46
C SER A 306 16.46 2.15 8.64
N LEU A 307 15.89 2.75 7.58
CA LEU A 307 14.91 2.10 6.70
C LEU A 307 15.56 1.14 5.68
N ARG A 308 16.78 1.42 5.22
CA ARG A 308 17.49 0.60 4.22
C ARG A 308 17.73 -0.86 4.63
N PRO A 309 18.29 -1.19 5.81
CA PRO A 309 18.48 -2.59 6.21
C PRO A 309 17.15 -3.33 6.40
N LEU A 310 16.06 -2.59 6.59
CA LEU A 310 14.71 -3.13 6.72
C LEU A 310 14.01 -3.31 5.35
N GLY A 311 14.67 -2.98 4.23
CA GLY A 311 14.11 -3.10 2.88
C GLY A 311 13.01 -2.08 2.53
N TYR A 312 12.83 -1.02 3.32
CA TYR A 312 11.78 0.00 3.09
C TYR A 312 12.18 1.13 2.13
N VAL A 313 13.45 1.20 1.74
CA VAL A 313 13.94 2.16 0.73
C VAL A 313 14.33 1.37 -0.51
N GLN A 314 13.62 1.60 -1.61
CA GLN A 314 13.98 1.02 -2.90
C GLN A 314 14.70 2.05 -3.78
N ALA A 315 15.73 1.58 -4.49
CA ALA A 315 16.14 2.22 -5.73
C ALA A 315 15.02 1.94 -6.75
N PHE A 316 14.00 2.77 -6.71
CA PHE A 316 12.86 2.61 -7.60
C PHE A 316 13.35 2.62 -9.04
N SER A 317 12.78 1.79 -9.91
CA SER A 317 12.94 1.90 -11.35
C SER A 317 11.62 2.35 -11.96
N LEU A 318 11.56 3.59 -12.44
CA LEU A 318 10.47 4.05 -13.32
C LEU A 318 10.60 3.41 -14.72
N ALA A 319 11.78 2.84 -15.03
CA ALA A 319 12.25 2.38 -16.34
C ALA A 319 11.73 1.03 -16.79
N GLU A 320 11.27 0.19 -15.85
CA GLU A 320 10.85 -1.15 -16.22
C GLU A 320 9.62 -1.03 -17.11
N ARG A 321 9.88 -1.16 -18.42
CA ARG A 321 8.84 -1.42 -19.41
C ARG A 321 8.02 -2.56 -18.83
N PRO A 322 6.68 -2.48 -18.85
CA PRO A 322 5.89 -3.66 -18.55
C PRO A 322 6.44 -4.80 -19.40
N ALA A 323 6.98 -5.83 -18.73
CA ALA A 323 7.21 -7.11 -19.37
C ALA A 323 5.93 -7.40 -20.14
N LYS A 324 6.07 -7.63 -21.45
CA LYS A 324 4.98 -7.73 -22.44
C LYS A 324 3.70 -8.18 -21.74
N GLY A 325 2.79 -7.23 -21.50
CA GLY A 325 1.80 -7.38 -20.44
C GLY A 325 1.04 -8.69 -20.59
N ASP A 326 0.98 -9.48 -19.52
CA ASP A 326 0.20 -10.71 -19.48
C ASP A 326 -1.18 -10.43 -20.10
N GLY A 327 -1.58 -11.25 -21.08
CA GLY A 327 -2.89 -11.12 -21.71
C GLY A 327 -4.02 -11.27 -20.68
N PRO A 328 -5.24 -10.78 -20.95
CA PRO A 328 -6.36 -10.85 -20.00
C PRO A 328 -6.65 -12.29 -19.52
N VAL A 329 -6.44 -13.28 -20.39
CA VAL A 329 -6.59 -14.70 -20.06
C VAL A 329 -5.54 -15.15 -19.05
N GLU A 330 -4.26 -14.81 -19.27
CA GLU A 330 -3.18 -15.17 -18.35
C GLU A 330 -3.36 -14.53 -16.98
N ARG A 331 -3.79 -13.26 -16.96
CA ARG A 331 -4.18 -12.55 -15.73
C ARG A 331 -5.28 -13.28 -14.98
N LEU A 332 -6.34 -13.69 -15.68
CA LEU A 332 -7.45 -14.44 -15.07
C LEU A 332 -6.98 -15.81 -14.54
N VAL A 333 -6.17 -16.55 -15.30
CA VAL A 333 -5.61 -17.84 -14.87
C VAL A 333 -4.78 -17.69 -13.61
N ARG A 334 -3.89 -16.69 -13.56
CA ARG A 334 -3.06 -16.40 -12.38
C ARG A 334 -3.90 -15.98 -11.18
N LEU A 335 -4.94 -15.18 -11.37
CA LEU A 335 -5.90 -14.86 -10.31
C LEU A 335 -6.57 -16.11 -9.76
N ILE A 336 -7.09 -16.97 -10.64
CA ILE A 336 -7.75 -18.22 -10.22
C ILE A 336 -6.77 -19.11 -9.47
N LEU A 337 -5.54 -19.27 -9.97
CA LEU A 337 -4.51 -20.08 -9.31
C LEU A 337 -4.08 -19.47 -7.97
N GLY A 338 -3.86 -18.16 -7.92
CA GLY A 338 -3.54 -17.45 -6.69
C GLY A 338 -4.66 -17.64 -5.66
N LEU A 339 -5.92 -17.46 -6.07
CA LEU A 339 -7.09 -17.62 -5.20
C LEU A 339 -7.19 -19.06 -4.71
N ALA A 340 -6.97 -20.02 -5.59
CA ALA A 340 -6.92 -21.44 -5.23
C ALA A 340 -5.82 -21.71 -4.21
N LEU A 341 -4.61 -21.16 -4.37
CA LEU A 341 -3.54 -21.32 -3.38
C LEU A 341 -3.88 -20.66 -2.04
N ALA A 342 -4.44 -19.45 -2.05
CA ALA A 342 -4.87 -18.76 -0.83
C ALA A 342 -6.01 -19.49 -0.10
N CYS A 343 -6.88 -20.20 -0.83
CA CYS A 343 -7.95 -21.01 -0.24
C CYS A 343 -7.47 -22.38 0.24
N LEU A 344 -6.64 -23.07 -0.57
CA LEU A 344 -6.15 -24.41 -0.28
C LEU A 344 -5.08 -24.41 0.81
N GLY A 345 -4.26 -23.35 0.89
CA GLY A 345 -3.18 -23.25 1.87
C GLY A 345 -3.63 -23.47 3.32
N PRO A 346 -4.64 -22.73 3.81
CA PRO A 346 -5.16 -22.93 5.16
C PRO A 346 -5.73 -24.33 5.39
N ILE A 347 -6.46 -24.87 4.41
CA ILE A 347 -7.11 -26.19 4.51
C ILE A 347 -6.05 -27.30 4.57
N MET A 348 -5.06 -27.23 3.68
CA MET A 348 -3.96 -28.17 3.63
C MET A 348 -3.08 -28.06 4.87
N GLY A 349 -2.84 -26.84 5.37
CA GLY A 349 -2.13 -26.61 6.62
C GLY A 349 -2.81 -27.29 7.79
N LEU A 350 -4.10 -27.05 7.99
CA LEU A 350 -4.86 -27.68 9.07
C LEU A 350 -4.85 -29.21 8.96
N ARG A 351 -5.05 -29.73 7.75
CA ARG A 351 -5.02 -31.17 7.49
C ARG A 351 -3.66 -31.77 7.84
N GLN A 352 -2.57 -31.14 7.43
CA GLN A 352 -1.21 -31.60 7.75
C GLN A 352 -0.92 -31.52 9.26
N GLY A 353 -1.41 -30.49 9.96
CA GLY A 353 -1.38 -30.43 11.42
C GLY A 353 -2.08 -31.63 12.07
N LEU A 354 -3.29 -31.97 11.64
CA LEU A 354 -4.03 -33.13 12.14
C LEU A 354 -3.35 -34.47 11.80
N GLU A 355 -2.80 -34.62 10.59
CA GLU A 355 -2.04 -35.81 10.20
C GLU A 355 -0.78 -35.96 11.05
N THR A 356 -0.07 -34.86 11.33
CA THR A 356 1.09 -34.82 12.22
C THR A 356 0.72 -35.23 13.63
N LEU A 357 -0.41 -34.75 14.18
CA LEU A 357 -0.90 -35.20 15.49
C LEU A 357 -1.18 -36.71 15.51
N ARG A 358 -1.89 -37.23 14.50
CA ARG A 358 -2.20 -38.66 14.42
C ARG A 358 -0.95 -39.51 14.28
N TRP A 359 0.07 -39.00 13.58
CA TRP A 359 1.35 -39.67 13.43
C TRP A 359 2.10 -39.66 14.76
N MET A 360 2.30 -38.48 15.37
CA MET A 360 2.96 -38.35 16.67
C MET A 360 2.26 -39.20 17.73
N HIS A 361 0.93 -39.18 17.81
CA HIS A 361 0.17 -39.99 18.76
C HIS A 361 0.28 -41.50 18.53
N ARG A 362 0.42 -41.95 17.27
CA ARG A 362 0.62 -43.37 16.95
C ARG A 362 2.05 -43.83 17.21
N GLU A 363 3.01 -42.97 16.88
CA GLU A 363 4.44 -43.26 16.97
C GLU A 363 4.99 -42.98 18.38
N SER A 364 4.30 -42.18 19.19
CA SER A 364 4.66 -41.91 20.57
C SER A 364 4.43 -43.14 21.44
N ARG A 365 5.37 -44.09 21.33
CA ARG A 365 5.86 -44.89 22.46
C ARG A 365 6.64 -44.05 23.47
N LEU A 366 6.53 -42.72 23.41
CA LEU A 366 7.05 -41.78 24.41
C LEU A 366 5.96 -41.59 25.47
N PRO A 367 5.95 -42.36 26.57
CA PRO A 367 4.99 -42.21 27.67
C PRO A 367 4.98 -40.81 28.31
N GLU A 368 5.88 -39.92 27.90
CA GLU A 368 6.10 -38.58 28.46
C GLU A 368 5.90 -37.43 27.45
N ALA A 369 5.48 -37.71 26.20
CA ALA A 369 5.18 -36.63 25.27
C ALA A 369 3.96 -35.85 25.78
N SER A 370 4.22 -34.72 26.41
CA SER A 370 3.19 -33.85 26.95
C SER A 370 2.28 -33.36 25.83
N PRO A 371 0.93 -33.47 25.94
CA PRO A 371 -0.02 -33.12 24.87
C PRO A 371 0.14 -31.70 24.29
N TRP A 372 0.74 -30.80 25.06
CA TRP A 372 1.05 -29.45 24.61
C TRP A 372 2.13 -29.43 23.53
N ARG A 373 3.18 -30.27 23.63
CA ARG A 373 4.26 -30.34 22.62
C ARG A 373 3.72 -30.83 21.28
N GLU A 374 2.86 -31.83 21.30
CA GLU A 374 2.21 -32.35 20.09
C GLU A 374 1.31 -31.28 19.44
N ALA A 375 0.49 -30.58 20.24
CA ALA A 375 -0.35 -29.49 19.73
C ALA A 375 0.48 -28.32 19.17
N VAL A 376 1.59 -27.94 19.81
CA VAL A 376 2.52 -26.91 19.31
C VAL A 376 3.14 -27.36 17.98
N ALA A 377 3.62 -28.59 17.88
CA ALA A 377 4.21 -29.12 16.65
C ALA A 377 3.19 -29.13 15.49
N ALA A 378 1.94 -29.50 15.76
CA ALA A 378 0.87 -29.45 14.77
C ALA A 378 0.51 -28.04 14.32
N ALA A 379 0.48 -27.08 15.25
CA ALA A 379 0.31 -25.65 14.93
C ALA A 379 1.46 -25.14 14.06
N PHE A 380 2.70 -25.49 14.39
CA PHE A 380 3.87 -25.13 13.60
C PHE A 380 3.78 -25.67 12.16
N VAL A 381 3.47 -26.97 11.99
CA VAL A 381 3.29 -27.57 10.65
C VAL A 381 2.16 -26.87 9.88
N THR A 382 1.05 -26.57 10.55
CA THR A 382 -0.08 -25.83 9.96
C THR A 382 0.37 -24.47 9.42
N THR A 383 1.11 -23.71 10.22
CA THR A 383 1.66 -22.40 9.86
C THR A 383 2.66 -22.50 8.72
N ALA A 384 3.57 -23.47 8.73
CA ALA A 384 4.59 -23.63 7.71
C ALA A 384 3.98 -23.97 6.33
N VAL A 385 3.00 -24.87 6.29
CA VAL A 385 2.29 -25.21 5.04
C VAL A 385 1.51 -24.00 4.54
N ALA A 386 0.79 -23.28 5.41
CA ALA A 386 0.08 -22.07 5.03
C ALA A 386 1.04 -20.99 4.48
N ALA A 387 2.21 -20.80 5.09
CA ALA A 387 3.23 -19.88 4.61
C ALA A 387 3.67 -20.22 3.18
N ALA A 388 3.96 -21.49 2.90
CA ALA A 388 4.38 -21.95 1.56
C ALA A 388 3.32 -21.66 0.48
N PHE A 389 2.04 -21.91 0.78
CA PHE A 389 0.94 -21.57 -0.12
C PHE A 389 0.75 -20.06 -0.28
N GLY A 390 0.90 -19.29 0.80
CA GLY A 390 0.86 -17.82 0.75
C GLY A 390 1.97 -17.24 -0.13
N LEU A 391 3.17 -17.82 -0.06
CA LEU A 391 4.30 -17.47 -0.93
C LEU A 391 4.07 -17.87 -2.39
N GLY A 392 3.44 -19.02 -2.65
CA GLY A 392 3.03 -19.41 -3.99
C GLY A 392 1.95 -18.50 -4.57
N ALA A 393 0.95 -18.12 -3.76
CA ALA A 393 -0.07 -17.14 -4.15
C ALA A 393 0.58 -15.79 -4.43
N TYR A 394 1.51 -15.36 -3.58
CA TYR A 394 2.30 -14.16 -3.81
C TYR A 394 3.07 -14.23 -5.13
N ALA A 395 3.82 -15.31 -5.39
CA ALA A 395 4.58 -15.49 -6.62
C ALA A 395 3.73 -15.25 -7.87
N LEU A 396 2.52 -15.82 -7.90
CA LEU A 396 1.57 -15.67 -9.00
C LEU A 396 0.99 -14.26 -9.13
N LEU A 397 0.83 -13.55 -8.01
CA LEU A 397 0.14 -12.25 -7.94
C LEU A 397 1.11 -11.06 -7.88
N SER A 398 2.40 -11.28 -7.63
CA SER A 398 3.44 -10.27 -7.38
C SER A 398 3.96 -9.55 -8.61
N MET A 399 3.45 -9.87 -9.79
CA MET A 399 3.90 -9.27 -11.04
C MET A 399 3.49 -7.80 -11.11
N GLU A 400 4.33 -6.97 -11.71
CA GLU A 400 4.17 -5.50 -11.71
C GLU A 400 2.84 -4.99 -12.28
N SER A 401 2.13 -5.80 -13.08
CA SER A 401 0.79 -5.50 -13.61
C SER A 401 -0.36 -5.75 -12.65
N TRP A 402 -0.11 -6.44 -11.53
CA TRP A 402 -1.11 -6.85 -10.55
C TRP A 402 -0.68 -6.39 -9.16
N ARG A 403 -1.05 -5.15 -8.81
CA ARG A 403 -1.05 -4.74 -7.41
C ARG A 403 -2.46 -4.86 -6.90
N LEU A 404 -2.67 -5.79 -5.98
CA LEU A 404 -3.94 -6.00 -5.30
C LEU A 404 -4.45 -4.76 -4.55
N GLY A 405 -3.80 -3.59 -4.55
CA GLY A 405 -4.14 -2.41 -3.74
C GLY A 405 -5.65 -2.20 -3.50
N GLU A 406 -6.44 -2.08 -4.57
CA GLU A 406 -7.91 -1.91 -4.49
C GLU A 406 -8.66 -3.22 -4.26
N TRP A 407 -8.13 -4.30 -4.81
CA TRP A 407 -8.67 -5.64 -4.65
C TRP A 407 -8.28 -6.28 -3.33
N ARG A 408 -7.52 -5.63 -2.43
CA ARG A 408 -6.99 -6.28 -1.22
C ARG A 408 -8.12 -6.66 -0.27
N SER A 409 -9.10 -5.77 -0.13
CA SER A 409 -10.34 -6.04 0.61
C SER A 409 -11.16 -7.13 -0.08
N ALA A 410 -11.38 -7.02 -1.40
CA ALA A 410 -12.11 -8.02 -2.19
C ALA A 410 -11.42 -9.39 -2.19
N TRP A 411 -10.10 -9.42 -2.20
CA TRP A 411 -9.23 -10.59 -2.12
C TRP A 411 -9.29 -11.23 -0.75
N THR A 412 -9.17 -10.43 0.30
CA THR A 412 -9.30 -10.89 1.69
C THR A 412 -10.68 -11.51 1.91
N LEU A 413 -11.72 -10.88 1.37
CA LEU A 413 -13.10 -11.38 1.42
C LEU A 413 -13.29 -12.63 0.56
N ALA A 414 -12.76 -12.66 -0.66
CA ALA A 414 -12.91 -13.80 -1.57
C ALA A 414 -12.12 -15.02 -1.09
N ALA A 415 -10.81 -14.87 -0.85
CA ALA A 415 -9.96 -15.95 -0.36
C ALA A 415 -10.37 -16.38 1.05
N GLY A 416 -10.69 -15.43 1.93
CA GLY A 416 -11.14 -15.72 3.29
C GLY A 416 -12.52 -16.37 3.33
N GLY A 417 -13.48 -15.83 2.60
CA GLY A 417 -14.83 -16.37 2.50
C GLY A 417 -14.84 -17.78 1.91
N ALA A 418 -14.09 -18.01 0.84
CA ALA A 418 -13.98 -19.33 0.22
C ALA A 418 -13.30 -20.37 1.12
N ALA A 419 -12.19 -20.01 1.80
CA ALA A 419 -11.52 -20.90 2.73
C ALA A 419 -12.42 -21.28 3.92
N LEU A 420 -13.13 -20.30 4.50
CA LEU A 420 -14.03 -20.55 5.63
C LEU A 420 -15.28 -21.32 5.21
N LEU A 421 -15.84 -21.06 4.03
CA LEU A 421 -16.94 -21.86 3.49
C LEU A 421 -16.53 -23.32 3.30
N ALA A 422 -15.35 -23.55 2.70
CA ALA A 422 -14.82 -24.90 2.52
C ALA A 422 -14.55 -25.59 3.86
N ALA A 423 -14.02 -24.86 4.86
CA ALA A 423 -13.84 -25.39 6.21
C ALA A 423 -15.17 -25.74 6.87
N ALA A 424 -16.19 -24.89 6.77
CA ALA A 424 -17.52 -25.16 7.31
C ALA A 424 -18.13 -26.41 6.66
N LEU A 425 -18.03 -26.54 5.33
CA LEU A 425 -18.51 -27.73 4.61
C LEU A 425 -17.75 -29.00 5.00
N ALA A 426 -16.45 -28.91 5.26
CA ALA A 426 -15.64 -30.05 5.69
C ALA A 426 -15.93 -30.48 7.14
N LEU A 427 -16.45 -29.57 7.96
CA LEU A 427 -16.80 -29.84 9.37
C LEU A 427 -18.25 -30.31 9.54
N LEU A 428 -19.08 -30.15 8.52
CA LEU A 428 -20.40 -30.77 8.47
C LEU A 428 -20.24 -32.29 8.61
N PRO A 429 -21.10 -32.95 9.41
CA PRO A 429 -21.09 -34.42 9.49
C PRO A 429 -21.32 -35.00 8.08
N ALA A 430 -20.38 -35.84 7.63
CA ALA A 430 -20.43 -36.48 6.32
C ALA A 430 -21.66 -37.38 6.12
N ASP A 431 -22.30 -37.80 7.21
CA ASP A 431 -23.58 -38.49 7.19
C ASP A 431 -24.68 -37.60 7.78
N PRO A 432 -25.56 -37.00 6.95
CA PRO A 432 -26.71 -36.24 7.45
C PRO A 432 -27.66 -37.10 8.28
N ARG A 433 -27.62 -38.44 8.13
CA ARG A 433 -28.44 -39.36 8.94
C ARG A 433 -27.94 -39.48 10.38
N ALA A 434 -26.63 -39.38 10.60
CA ALA A 434 -26.05 -39.33 11.94
C ALA A 434 -26.50 -38.08 12.72
N ALA A 435 -26.77 -36.97 12.02
CA ALA A 435 -27.34 -35.76 12.63
C ALA A 435 -28.84 -35.92 12.98
N THR A 436 -29.57 -36.81 12.29
CA THR A 436 -30.99 -37.11 12.54
C THR A 436 -31.24 -38.22 13.56
N GLN A 437 -30.25 -39.07 13.84
CA GLN A 437 -30.37 -40.20 14.79
C GLN A 437 -30.00 -39.83 16.24
N GLY A 438 -29.38 -38.67 16.48
CA GLY A 438 -29.25 -38.11 17.82
C GLY A 438 -30.55 -37.46 18.31
N PRO A 439 -30.70 -37.17 19.61
CA PRO A 439 -31.86 -36.45 20.12
C PRO A 439 -32.04 -35.14 19.34
N PRO A 440 -33.28 -34.75 18.96
CA PRO A 440 -33.54 -33.62 18.06
C PRO A 440 -32.98 -32.27 18.54
N SER A 441 -32.64 -32.15 19.83
CA SER A 441 -31.93 -31.00 20.42
C SER A 441 -30.45 -30.91 20.00
N ALA A 442 -29.78 -32.03 19.69
CA ALA A 442 -28.39 -32.06 19.25
C ALA A 442 -28.22 -31.64 17.78
N GLY A 443 -29.17 -32.01 16.92
CA GLY A 443 -29.15 -31.64 15.49
C GLY A 443 -29.36 -30.14 15.26
N ARG A 444 -30.37 -29.53 15.91
CA ARG A 444 -30.69 -28.10 15.76
C ARG A 444 -29.62 -27.18 16.38
N SER A 445 -29.02 -27.58 17.49
CA SER A 445 -27.92 -26.82 18.12
C SER A 445 -26.64 -26.81 17.28
N SER A 446 -26.37 -27.88 16.54
CA SER A 446 -25.20 -27.95 15.64
C SER A 446 -25.29 -26.99 14.44
N LEU A 447 -26.47 -26.92 13.79
CA LEU A 447 -26.69 -26.04 12.64
C LEU A 447 -26.76 -24.58 13.05
N ALA A 448 -27.46 -24.26 14.15
CA ALA A 448 -27.48 -22.92 14.71
C ALA A 448 -26.08 -22.46 15.14
N GLY A 449 -25.29 -23.35 15.76
CA GLY A 449 -23.89 -23.07 16.12
C GLY A 449 -23.00 -22.82 14.91
N MET A 450 -23.19 -23.56 13.81
CA MET A 450 -22.43 -23.35 12.58
C MET A 450 -22.81 -22.05 11.86
N VAL A 451 -24.11 -21.70 11.82
CA VAL A 451 -24.58 -20.41 11.28
C VAL A 451 -24.02 -19.26 12.11
N LEU A 452 -24.07 -19.36 13.44
CA LEU A 452 -23.47 -18.36 14.34
C LEU A 452 -21.95 -18.25 14.11
N ALA A 453 -21.27 -19.38 13.93
CA ALA A 453 -19.84 -19.40 13.65
C ALA A 453 -19.49 -18.76 12.31
N LEU A 454 -20.31 -18.97 11.27
CA LEU A 454 -20.17 -18.33 9.97
C LEU A 454 -20.43 -16.82 10.04
N LEU A 455 -21.43 -16.38 10.82
CA LEU A 455 -21.69 -14.96 11.03
C LEU A 455 -20.54 -14.28 11.80
N ALA A 456 -20.06 -14.91 12.88
CA ALA A 456 -18.91 -14.43 13.63
C ALA A 456 -17.65 -14.38 12.74
N ALA A 457 -17.44 -15.41 11.92
CA ALA A 457 -16.37 -15.45 10.95
C ALA A 457 -16.48 -14.33 9.89
N GLY A 458 -17.70 -14.05 9.40
CA GLY A 458 -17.97 -12.95 8.49
C GLY A 458 -17.57 -11.59 9.09
N VAL A 459 -17.91 -11.34 10.36
CA VAL A 459 -17.49 -10.13 11.09
C VAL A 459 -15.97 -10.07 11.19
N LEU A 460 -15.31 -11.19 11.49
CA LEU A 460 -13.84 -11.26 11.58
C LEU A 460 -13.16 -11.04 10.23
N LEU A 461 -13.80 -11.29 9.09
CA LEU A 461 -13.24 -11.02 7.76
C LEU A 461 -13.31 -9.54 7.34
N VAL A 462 -14.22 -8.74 7.93
CA VAL A 462 -14.38 -7.31 7.62
C VAL A 462 -13.05 -6.57 7.84
N PRO A 463 -12.56 -5.78 6.86
CA PRO A 463 -11.30 -5.07 6.97
C PRO A 463 -11.21 -4.25 8.27
N PRO A 464 -10.03 -4.18 8.91
CA PRO A 464 -9.87 -3.48 10.18
C PRO A 464 -10.36 -2.03 10.09
N GLY A 465 -10.15 -1.31 8.98
CA GLY A 465 -10.60 0.09 8.83
C GLY A 465 -12.10 0.35 9.07
N TRP A 466 -12.97 -0.66 8.92
CA TRP A 466 -14.39 -0.55 9.28
C TRP A 466 -14.62 -0.84 10.77
N LEU A 467 -13.89 -1.82 11.32
CA LEU A 467 -13.93 -2.20 12.74
C LEU A 467 -13.15 -1.23 13.64
N THR A 468 -12.24 -0.42 13.11
CA THR A 468 -11.39 0.49 13.89
C THR A 468 -12.13 1.76 14.30
N ARG A 469 -13.34 1.96 13.78
CA ARG A 469 -14.28 2.93 14.35
C ARG A 469 -15.00 2.39 15.59
N TRP A 470 -15.05 1.06 15.80
CA TRP A 470 -15.82 0.42 16.86
C TRP A 470 -15.21 -0.93 17.30
N GLY A 471 -14.49 -0.97 18.43
CA GLY A 471 -14.12 -2.23 19.11
C GLY A 471 -12.62 -2.48 19.37
N PRO A 472 -12.20 -3.75 19.57
CA PRO A 472 -10.84 -4.12 19.97
C PRO A 472 -9.76 -3.68 18.97
N ALA A 473 -10.10 -3.62 17.68
CA ALA A 473 -9.19 -3.17 16.63
C ALA A 473 -8.81 -1.68 16.77
N ALA A 474 -9.74 -0.83 17.23
CA ALA A 474 -9.48 0.58 17.49
C ALA A 474 -8.44 0.77 18.61
N TRP A 475 -8.60 0.00 19.69
CA TRP A 475 -7.64 -0.01 20.79
C TRP A 475 -6.26 -0.52 20.35
N LEU A 476 -6.20 -1.54 19.48
CA LEU A 476 -4.95 -2.03 18.92
C LEU A 476 -4.28 -1.02 18.00
N GLU A 477 -5.04 -0.28 17.19
CA GLU A 477 -4.51 0.83 16.39
C GLU A 477 -3.98 1.97 17.26
N GLU A 478 -4.68 2.31 18.35
CA GLU A 478 -4.21 3.28 19.32
C GLU A 478 -2.92 2.82 20.02
N LEU A 479 -2.86 1.55 20.43
CA LEU A 479 -1.67 0.95 21.02
C LEU A 479 -0.49 0.94 20.03
N ALA A 480 -0.74 0.56 18.78
CA ALA A 480 0.22 0.64 17.67
C ALA A 480 0.63 2.09 17.34
N GLY A 481 -0.26 3.05 17.61
CA GLY A 481 -0.01 4.49 17.53
C GLY A 481 0.98 4.97 18.58
N ARG A 482 0.84 4.47 19.81
CA ARG A 482 1.65 4.85 20.98
C ARG A 482 2.96 4.08 21.09
N ASN A 483 2.99 2.82 20.65
CA ASN A 483 4.14 1.95 20.77
C ASN A 483 4.60 1.44 19.39
N PRO A 484 5.73 1.97 18.88
CA PRO A 484 6.25 1.57 17.59
C PRO A 484 6.67 0.10 17.51
N ALA A 485 6.93 -0.61 18.62
CA ALA A 485 7.32 -2.02 18.58
C ALA A 485 6.17 -2.96 18.17
N VAL A 486 4.92 -2.52 18.32
CA VAL A 486 3.70 -3.32 18.06
C VAL A 486 2.86 -2.75 16.91
N TRP A 487 3.48 -1.97 16.02
CA TRP A 487 2.81 -1.37 14.86
C TRP A 487 2.13 -2.40 13.93
N TRP A 488 2.64 -3.63 13.93
CA TRP A 488 2.16 -4.75 13.11
C TRP A 488 0.96 -5.47 13.74
N LEU A 489 0.67 -5.21 15.02
CA LEU A 489 -0.37 -5.91 15.77
C LEU A 489 -1.77 -5.77 15.16
N PRO A 490 -2.19 -4.60 14.63
CA PRO A 490 -3.46 -4.47 13.93
C PRO A 490 -3.52 -5.26 12.61
N LEU A 491 -2.40 -5.73 12.08
CA LEU A 491 -2.38 -6.58 10.88
C LEU A 491 -2.56 -8.06 11.22
N HIS A 492 -2.18 -8.46 12.44
CA HIS A 492 -2.18 -9.86 12.91
C HIS A 492 -3.21 -10.14 14.02
N TRP A 493 -4.12 -9.21 14.29
CA TRP A 493 -5.01 -9.30 15.45
C TRP A 493 -5.91 -10.53 15.42
N ARG A 494 -6.33 -10.98 14.22
CA ARG A 494 -7.22 -12.13 14.03
C ARG A 494 -6.49 -13.42 14.37
N GLU A 495 -5.26 -13.55 13.88
CA GLU A 495 -4.38 -14.67 14.14
C GLU A 495 -4.04 -14.74 15.62
N LEU A 496 -3.72 -13.59 16.23
CA LEU A 496 -3.33 -13.51 17.63
C LEU A 496 -4.49 -13.80 18.59
N THR A 497 -5.65 -13.18 18.39
CA THR A 497 -6.75 -13.21 19.38
C THR A 497 -7.72 -14.35 19.18
N VAL A 498 -7.85 -14.87 17.94
CA VAL A 498 -8.80 -15.95 17.61
C VAL A 498 -8.08 -17.15 17.00
N GLY A 499 -7.33 -16.94 15.92
CA GLY A 499 -6.72 -17.99 15.11
C GLY A 499 -5.86 -18.97 15.91
N TYR A 500 -4.69 -18.53 16.39
CA TYR A 500 -3.75 -19.39 17.11
C TYR A 500 -4.30 -19.93 18.43
N PRO A 501 -5.01 -19.14 19.26
CA PRO A 501 -5.66 -19.67 20.46
C PRO A 501 -6.62 -20.81 20.14
N CYS A 502 -7.50 -20.63 19.14
CA CYS A 502 -8.48 -21.64 18.79
C CYS A 502 -7.86 -22.85 18.10
N LEU A 503 -6.83 -22.64 17.27
CA LEU A 503 -6.09 -23.71 16.61
C LEU A 503 -5.41 -24.62 17.63
N PHE A 504 -4.69 -24.03 18.60
CA PHE A 504 -4.06 -24.78 19.68
C PHE A 504 -5.10 -25.52 20.53
N ALA A 505 -6.17 -24.83 20.93
CA ALA A 505 -7.25 -25.43 21.70
C ALA A 505 -7.91 -26.61 20.97
N GLY A 506 -8.17 -26.45 19.68
CA GLY A 506 -8.74 -27.49 18.82
C GLY A 506 -7.83 -28.71 18.70
N PHE A 507 -6.53 -28.51 18.53
CA PHE A 507 -5.55 -29.61 18.49
C PHE A 507 -5.45 -30.36 19.82
N ALA A 508 -5.43 -29.65 20.94
CA ALA A 508 -5.39 -30.29 22.25
C ALA A 508 -6.67 -31.08 22.57
N LEU A 509 -7.85 -30.54 22.21
CA LEU A 509 -9.13 -31.26 22.33
C LEU A 509 -9.18 -32.48 21.40
N TYR A 510 -8.64 -32.36 20.19
CA TYR A 510 -8.54 -33.46 19.23
C TYR A 510 -7.65 -34.60 19.76
N LEU A 511 -6.50 -34.28 20.36
CA LEU A 511 -5.64 -35.26 21.05
C LEU A 511 -6.35 -35.92 22.25
N GLY A 512 -7.11 -35.13 23.03
CA GLY A 512 -7.93 -35.66 24.13
C GLY A 512 -8.98 -36.66 23.65
N ALA A 513 -9.60 -36.40 22.50
CA ALA A 513 -10.55 -37.31 21.86
C ALA A 513 -9.86 -38.59 21.36
N LEU A 514 -8.68 -38.48 20.73
CA LEU A 514 -7.91 -39.65 20.27
C LEU A 514 -7.48 -40.56 21.42
N SER A 515 -7.01 -39.98 22.51
CA SER A 515 -6.52 -40.73 23.69
C SER A 515 -7.63 -41.36 24.53
N ARG A 516 -8.91 -41.15 24.20
CA ARG A 516 -10.09 -41.54 25.01
C ARG A 516 -10.04 -41.07 26.47
N ARG A 517 -9.16 -40.09 26.78
CA ARG A 517 -8.98 -39.51 28.12
C ARG A 517 -9.81 -38.23 28.32
N SER A 518 -10.52 -37.77 27.29
CA SER A 518 -11.33 -36.55 27.38
C SER A 518 -12.65 -36.81 28.11
N VAL A 519 -12.72 -36.33 29.35
CA VAL A 519 -13.92 -36.29 30.21
C VAL A 519 -14.90 -35.18 29.78
N SER A 520 -14.49 -34.21 28.95
CA SER A 520 -15.27 -32.98 28.79
C SER A 520 -16.36 -33.01 27.71
N GLY A 521 -16.47 -34.06 26.87
CA GLY A 521 -17.49 -34.15 25.81
C GLY A 521 -17.51 -33.00 24.79
N ARG A 522 -16.48 -32.14 24.76
CA ARG A 522 -16.44 -30.92 23.94
C ARG A 522 -15.94 -31.25 22.53
N ASP A 523 -16.66 -30.77 21.53
CA ASP A 523 -16.34 -30.97 20.11
C ASP A 523 -15.14 -30.10 19.66
N PRO A 524 -14.03 -30.67 19.16
CA PRO A 524 -12.89 -29.89 18.65
C PRO A 524 -13.19 -29.13 17.36
N ARG A 525 -14.26 -29.46 16.63
CA ARG A 525 -14.53 -28.91 15.28
C ARG A 525 -14.66 -27.39 15.25
N LEU A 526 -15.42 -26.80 16.18
CA LEU A 526 -15.61 -25.35 16.24
C LEU A 526 -14.30 -24.62 16.56
N TRP A 527 -13.47 -25.21 17.44
CA TRP A 527 -12.15 -24.66 17.75
C TRP A 527 -11.22 -24.71 16.54
N LEU A 528 -11.21 -25.82 15.80
CA LEU A 528 -10.42 -25.92 14.57
C LEU A 528 -10.95 -25.00 13.46
N PHE A 529 -12.27 -24.77 13.37
CA PHE A 529 -12.89 -23.82 12.45
C PHE A 529 -12.37 -22.39 12.69
N PHE A 530 -12.50 -21.88 13.91
CA PHE A 530 -11.95 -20.57 14.26
C PHE A 530 -10.42 -20.56 14.21
N GLY A 531 -9.79 -21.72 14.44
CA GLY A 531 -8.36 -21.92 14.27
C GLY A 531 -7.86 -21.61 12.86
N MET A 532 -8.71 -21.74 11.83
CA MET A 532 -8.38 -21.43 10.44
C MET A 532 -8.01 -19.97 10.21
N PHE A 533 -8.42 -19.04 11.08
CA PHE A 533 -8.04 -17.64 10.97
C PHE A 533 -6.52 -17.43 11.06
N ALA A 534 -5.78 -18.30 11.78
CA ALA A 534 -4.33 -18.22 11.84
C ALA A 534 -3.65 -18.48 10.48
N PRO A 535 -3.78 -19.68 9.87
CA PRO A 535 -3.18 -19.94 8.58
C PRO A 535 -3.78 -19.09 7.46
N LEU A 536 -5.06 -18.71 7.56
CA LEU A 536 -5.69 -17.79 6.61
C LEU A 536 -5.06 -16.39 6.66
N GLY A 537 -4.95 -15.79 7.84
CA GLY A 537 -4.33 -14.46 8.00
C GLY A 537 -2.90 -14.43 7.44
N LEU A 538 -2.11 -15.46 7.74
CA LEU A 538 -0.77 -15.62 7.19
C LEU A 538 -0.74 -15.67 5.66
N THR A 539 -1.54 -16.53 5.05
CA THR A 539 -1.59 -16.66 3.58
C THR A 539 -1.99 -15.35 2.92
N GLN A 540 -2.96 -14.65 3.49
CA GLN A 540 -3.43 -13.35 2.99
C GLN A 540 -2.36 -12.26 3.14
N LEU A 541 -1.67 -12.20 4.28
CA LEU A 541 -0.62 -11.20 4.50
C LEU A 541 0.57 -11.41 3.57
N LEU A 542 1.00 -12.66 3.36
CA LEU A 542 2.07 -12.97 2.41
C LEU A 542 1.67 -12.62 0.96
N ALA A 543 0.43 -12.92 0.58
CA ALA A 543 -0.09 -12.62 -0.75
C ALA A 543 -0.28 -11.12 -1.01
N ALA A 544 -0.72 -10.34 0.00
CA ALA A 544 -1.29 -9.01 -0.22
C ALA A 544 -0.50 -7.82 0.36
N THR A 545 0.57 -8.04 1.13
CA THR A 545 1.27 -6.91 1.81
C THR A 545 2.54 -6.51 1.09
N ASN A 546 2.85 -5.21 1.03
CA ASN A 546 4.17 -4.71 0.61
C ASN A 546 5.22 -4.82 1.74
N MET A 547 5.01 -5.70 2.72
CA MET A 547 5.95 -5.89 3.82
C MET A 547 7.13 -6.76 3.40
N PRO A 548 8.32 -6.52 3.97
CA PRO A 548 9.42 -7.48 3.89
C PRO A 548 8.99 -8.85 4.44
N PHE A 549 9.32 -9.93 3.72
CA PHE A 549 8.92 -11.30 4.10
C PHE A 549 9.38 -11.68 5.51
N GLU A 550 10.62 -11.32 5.84
CA GLU A 550 11.21 -11.57 7.16
C GLU A 550 10.38 -10.95 8.28
N ALA A 551 9.89 -9.71 8.08
CA ALA A 551 9.04 -9.04 9.05
C ALA A 551 7.69 -9.76 9.19
N VAL A 552 7.06 -10.16 8.08
CA VAL A 552 5.78 -10.92 8.12
C VAL A 552 5.96 -12.23 8.87
N LEU A 553 7.02 -13.00 8.57
CA LEU A 553 7.30 -14.27 9.22
C LEU A 553 7.60 -14.09 10.72
N LEU A 554 8.40 -13.08 11.08
CA LEU A 554 8.72 -12.77 12.48
C LEU A 554 7.45 -12.40 13.26
N HIS A 555 6.65 -11.46 12.75
CA HIS A 555 5.41 -11.03 13.41
C HIS A 555 4.38 -12.18 13.50
N THR A 556 4.36 -13.07 12.51
CA THR A 556 3.56 -14.30 12.54
C THR A 556 4.06 -15.24 13.63
N ALA A 557 5.37 -15.43 13.79
CA ALA A 557 5.93 -16.27 14.83
C ALA A 557 5.63 -15.72 16.24
N VAL A 558 5.74 -14.40 16.42
CA VAL A 558 5.36 -13.73 17.68
C VAL A 558 3.87 -13.90 17.94
N SER A 559 3.01 -13.70 16.93
CA SER A 559 1.57 -13.92 17.03
C SER A 559 1.22 -15.37 17.37
N ALA A 560 1.91 -16.33 16.76
CA ALA A 560 1.73 -17.75 17.01
C ALA A 560 2.07 -18.12 18.45
N LEU A 561 3.21 -17.63 18.96
CA LEU A 561 3.64 -17.86 20.33
C LEU A 561 2.63 -17.28 21.32
N ALA A 562 2.31 -15.99 21.19
CA ALA A 562 1.40 -15.31 22.10
C ALA A 562 -0.02 -15.89 22.05
N GLY A 563 -0.52 -16.19 20.85
CA GLY A 563 -1.83 -16.82 20.66
C GLY A 563 -1.88 -18.25 21.21
N THR A 564 -0.81 -19.02 21.07
CA THR A 564 -0.71 -20.37 21.66
C THR A 564 -0.75 -20.31 23.19
N LEU A 565 -0.02 -19.37 23.80
CA LEU A 565 -0.06 -19.15 25.26
C LEU A 565 -1.46 -18.76 25.73
N LEU A 566 -2.15 -17.88 24.98
CA LEU A 566 -3.54 -17.51 25.26
C LEU A 566 -4.48 -18.72 25.15
N GLY A 567 -4.34 -19.54 24.11
CA GLY A 567 -5.10 -20.78 23.94
C GLY A 567 -4.87 -21.77 25.08
N ALA A 568 -3.63 -21.90 25.55
CA ALA A 568 -3.28 -22.73 26.70
C ALA A 568 -3.95 -22.22 27.99
N ALA A 569 -3.94 -20.90 28.23
CA ALA A 569 -4.61 -20.29 29.37
C ALA A 569 -6.14 -20.52 29.32
N VAL A 570 -6.76 -20.35 28.15
CA VAL A 570 -8.19 -20.62 27.94
C VAL A 570 -8.52 -22.08 28.25
N LEU A 571 -7.73 -23.03 27.75
CA LEU A 571 -7.92 -24.44 28.05
C LEU A 571 -7.76 -24.76 29.54
N ALA A 572 -6.77 -24.15 30.22
CA ALA A 572 -6.57 -24.34 31.65
C ALA A 572 -7.78 -23.84 32.45
N ALA A 573 -8.28 -22.63 32.16
CA ALA A 573 -9.47 -22.08 32.80
C ALA A 573 -10.71 -22.95 32.55
N LEU A 574 -10.87 -23.43 31.31
CA LEU A 574 -11.94 -24.32 30.90
C LEU A 574 -11.90 -25.69 31.61
N ARG A 575 -10.71 -26.17 32.00
CA ARG A 575 -10.53 -27.38 32.80
C ARG A 575 -10.84 -27.16 34.27
N VAL A 576 -10.38 -26.04 34.84
CA VAL A 576 -10.67 -25.66 36.23
C VAL A 576 -12.18 -25.54 36.43
N ARG A 577 -12.88 -24.89 35.49
CA ARG A 577 -14.34 -24.78 35.55
C ARG A 577 -15.03 -26.15 35.49
N SER A 578 -14.63 -27.03 34.58
CA SER A 578 -15.23 -28.38 34.51
C SER A 578 -14.92 -29.23 35.75
N ALA A 579 -13.80 -28.97 36.44
CA ALA A 579 -13.47 -29.65 37.69
C ALA A 579 -14.26 -29.11 38.88
N ALA A 580 -14.81 -27.89 38.79
CA ALA A 580 -15.66 -27.29 39.82
C ALA A 580 -17.15 -27.64 39.65
N GLU A 581 -17.57 -28.02 38.44
CA GLU A 581 -18.94 -28.45 38.12
C GLU A 581 -19.19 -29.95 38.41
N ASN A 582 -18.12 -30.73 38.62
CA ASN A 582 -18.15 -32.13 39.05
C ASN A 582 -17.82 -32.23 40.54
#